data_AF-A0A929FBU8-F1
#
_entry.id   AF-A0A929FBU8-F1
#
_cell.length_a   1.000
_cell.length_b   1.000
_cell.length_c   1.000
_cell.angle_alpha   90.00
_cell.angle_beta   90.00
_cell.angle_gamma   90.00
#
_symmetry.space_group_name_H-M   'P 1'
#
loop_
_entity.id
_entity.type
_entity.pdbx_description
1 polymer ?
#
loop_
_entity_poly.entity_id
_entity_poly.type
_entity_poly.pdbx_seq_one_letter_code
_entity_poly.pdbx_strand_id
1 'polypeptide(L)'
;DVHIPPWGGLFIIIIKMVPQVEEQVRDVLMTALYSPNLIFTKIAIAVDEDMDTHNAEDILYSIGVRMNPQTDTVNIDRTLGLPYDLSLPDLPGAPPLRVGGKLGIDATKAPLLKKELRAKFERVNPKGWGKVYLKDFI
;
A
#
# COMPACT_ATOMS: atom_id res chain seq x y z
N ASP A 1 -8.63 -8.58 2.77
CA ASP A 1 -9.43 -7.38 3.07
C ASP A 1 -9.00 -6.27 2.10
N VAL A 2 -9.90 -5.37 1.73
CA VAL A 2 -9.61 -4.24 0.84
C VAL A 2 -10.23 -2.99 1.45
N HIS A 3 -9.38 -2.00 1.76
CA HIS A 3 -9.79 -0.79 2.45
C HIS A 3 -9.38 0.46 1.66
N ILE A 4 -10.32 1.39 1.52
CA ILE A 4 -10.09 2.71 0.92
C ILE A 4 -10.25 3.74 2.05
N PRO A 5 -9.16 4.11 2.74
CA PRO A 5 -9.25 4.95 3.92
C PRO A 5 -9.62 6.40 3.57
N PRO A 6 -10.56 7.03 4.31
CA PRO A 6 -10.80 8.48 4.22
C PRO A 6 -9.54 9.30 4.52
N TRP A 7 -8.69 8.84 5.43
CA TRP A 7 -7.40 9.47 5.77
C TRP A 7 -6.37 9.40 4.63
N GLY A 8 -6.57 8.51 3.64
CA GLY A 8 -5.81 8.47 2.39
C GLY A 8 -6.41 9.34 1.29
N GLY A 9 -7.34 10.25 1.63
CA GLY A 9 -8.02 11.14 0.68
C GLY A 9 -8.91 10.41 -0.33
N LEU A 10 -9.25 9.13 -0.07
CA LEU A 10 -9.95 8.22 -0.98
C LEU A 10 -9.19 7.88 -2.28
N PHE A 11 -7.94 8.34 -2.44
CA PHE A 11 -7.09 8.04 -3.60
C PHE A 11 -6.14 6.85 -3.37
N ILE A 12 -6.07 6.37 -2.12
CA ILE A 12 -5.23 5.24 -1.72
C ILE A 12 -6.11 4.02 -1.50
N ILE A 13 -5.71 2.88 -2.03
CA ILE A 13 -6.29 1.58 -1.73
C ILE A 13 -5.27 0.72 -1.00
N ILE A 14 -5.72 0.03 0.05
CA ILE A 14 -4.90 -0.88 0.84
C ILE A 14 -5.49 -2.27 0.68
N ILE A 15 -4.65 -3.22 0.29
CA ILE A 15 -5.02 -4.59 -0.02
C ILE A 15 -4.29 -5.49 0.96
N LYS A 16 -5.05 -6.10 1.87
CA LYS A 16 -4.53 -7.12 2.78
C LYS A 16 -4.58 -8.47 2.10
N MET A 17 -3.42 -9.08 1.90
CA MET A 17 -3.27 -10.38 1.23
C MET A 17 -2.08 -11.17 1.76
N VAL A 18 -2.11 -12.49 1.54
CA VAL A 18 -0.97 -13.38 1.79
C VAL A 18 -0.47 -13.90 0.45
N PRO A 19 0.71 -13.46 -0.02
CA PRO A 19 1.26 -13.95 -1.27
C PRO A 19 1.61 -15.44 -1.18
N GLN A 20 1.13 -16.21 -2.15
CA GLN A 20 1.40 -17.63 -2.30
C GLN A 20 2.70 -17.85 -3.07
N VAL A 21 2.86 -17.10 -4.17
CA VAL A 21 3.97 -17.19 -5.12
C VAL A 21 4.58 -15.81 -5.36
N GLU A 22 5.81 -15.79 -5.89
CA GLU A 22 6.45 -14.55 -6.36
C GLU A 22 5.60 -13.87 -7.44
N GLU A 23 5.72 -12.54 -7.53
CA GLU A 23 5.01 -11.68 -8.49
C GLU A 23 3.47 -11.61 -8.35
N GLN A 24 2.84 -12.46 -7.52
CA GLN A 24 1.39 -12.43 -7.31
C GLN A 24 0.91 -11.05 -6.81
N VAL A 25 1.70 -10.40 -5.96
CA VAL A 25 1.35 -9.07 -5.43
C VAL A 25 1.34 -8.03 -6.54
N ARG A 26 2.28 -8.12 -7.49
CA ARG A 26 2.37 -7.21 -8.63
C ARG A 26 1.11 -7.25 -9.48
N ASP A 27 0.58 -8.43 -9.77
CA ASP A 27 -0.68 -8.59 -10.52
C ASP A 27 -1.86 -7.97 -9.78
N VAL A 28 -1.93 -8.16 -8.45
CA VAL A 28 -2.97 -7.58 -7.59
C VAL A 28 -2.88 -6.05 -7.57
N LEU A 29 -1.69 -5.48 -7.42
CA LEU A 29 -1.46 -4.03 -7.46
C LEU A 29 -1.86 -3.45 -8.82
N MET A 30 -1.42 -4.07 -9.92
CA MET A 30 -1.79 -3.64 -11.27
C MET A 30 -3.31 -3.68 -11.50
N THR A 31 -3.96 -4.74 -11.04
CA THR A 31 -5.43 -4.88 -11.12
C THR A 31 -6.14 -3.77 -10.36
N ALA A 32 -5.67 -3.44 -9.15
CA ALA A 32 -6.26 -2.38 -8.35
C ALA A 32 -6.06 -0.98 -8.96
N LEU A 33 -4.91 -0.74 -9.59
CA LEU A 33 -4.57 0.54 -10.21
C LEU A 33 -5.29 0.76 -11.55
N TYR A 34 -5.54 -0.30 -12.33
CA TYR A 34 -6.18 -0.22 -13.65
C TYR A 34 -7.66 -0.62 -13.68
N SER A 35 -8.24 -1.02 -12.55
CA SER A 35 -9.65 -1.41 -12.51
C SER A 35 -10.57 -0.23 -12.91
N PRO A 36 -11.49 -0.42 -13.88
CA PRO A 36 -12.42 0.63 -14.31
C PRO A 36 -13.29 1.18 -13.18
N ASN A 37 -13.59 0.33 -12.19
CA ASN A 37 -14.41 0.69 -11.02
C ASN A 37 -13.61 1.48 -9.97
N LEU A 38 -12.29 1.52 -10.10
CA LEU A 38 -11.36 2.16 -9.16
C LEU A 38 -10.49 3.20 -9.86
N ILE A 39 -11.06 3.92 -10.83
CA ILE A 39 -10.32 4.93 -11.61
C ILE A 39 -9.67 6.00 -10.71
N PHE A 40 -10.28 6.26 -9.55
CA PHE A 40 -9.79 7.19 -8.53
C PHE A 40 -8.55 6.70 -7.78
N THR A 41 -8.21 5.42 -7.85
CA THR A 41 -7.02 4.91 -7.17
C THR A 41 -5.77 5.47 -7.83
N LYS A 42 -5.01 6.22 -7.03
CA LYS A 42 -3.70 6.75 -7.37
C LYS A 42 -2.57 5.91 -6.79
N ILE A 43 -2.75 5.42 -5.57
CA ILE A 43 -1.76 4.59 -4.88
C ILE A 43 -2.42 3.29 -4.41
N ALA A 44 -1.81 2.15 -4.72
CA ALA A 44 -2.21 0.85 -4.20
C ALA A 44 -1.11 0.29 -3.31
N ILE A 45 -1.47 -0.17 -2.12
CA ILE A 45 -0.52 -0.69 -1.13
C ILE A 45 -0.96 -2.10 -0.77
N ALA A 46 -0.12 -3.09 -1.01
CA ALA A 46 -0.34 -4.44 -0.54
C ALA A 46 0.32 -4.63 0.83
N VAL A 47 -0.42 -5.14 1.80
CA VAL A 47 0.07 -5.45 3.14
C VAL A 47 -0.28 -6.88 3.52
N ASP A 48 0.51 -7.43 4.43
CA ASP A 48 0.35 -8.81 4.89
C ASP A 48 -0.82 -8.96 5.89
N GLU A 49 -1.21 -10.20 6.20
CA GLU A 49 -2.39 -10.52 7.02
C GLU A 49 -2.31 -9.99 8.46
N ASP A 50 -1.10 -9.79 8.97
CA ASP A 50 -0.82 -9.35 10.34
C ASP A 50 -0.95 -7.84 10.54
N MET A 51 -1.18 -7.07 9.47
CA MET A 51 -1.32 -5.61 9.53
C MET A 51 -2.78 -5.19 9.71
N ASP A 52 -3.09 -4.16 10.49
CA ASP A 52 -4.41 -3.54 10.53
C ASP A 52 -4.56 -2.48 9.41
N THR A 53 -5.48 -2.72 8.49
CA THR A 53 -5.80 -1.86 7.35
C THR A 53 -6.45 -0.54 7.74
N HIS A 54 -6.99 -0.44 8.95
CA HIS A 54 -7.64 0.77 9.47
C HIS A 54 -6.68 1.65 10.28
N ASN A 55 -5.51 1.13 10.65
CA ASN A 55 -4.48 1.85 11.38
C ASN A 55 -3.35 2.31 10.44
N ALA A 56 -3.25 3.62 10.20
CA ALA A 56 -2.23 4.19 9.33
C ALA A 56 -0.79 3.91 9.82
N GLU A 57 -0.57 3.83 11.14
CA GLU A 57 0.76 3.54 11.70
C GLU A 57 1.24 2.14 11.30
N ASP A 58 0.31 1.18 11.21
CA ASP A 58 0.64 -0.20 10.88
C ASP A 58 1.01 -0.36 9.40
N ILE A 59 0.31 0.39 8.55
CA ILE A 59 0.61 0.45 7.11
C ILE A 59 1.98 1.09 6.87
N LEU A 60 2.26 2.21 7.54
CA LEU A 60 3.56 2.87 7.45
C LEU A 60 4.69 2.00 8.01
N TYR A 61 4.44 1.25 9.09
CA TYR A 61 5.39 0.27 9.60
C TYR A 61 5.70 -0.80 8.54
N SER A 62 4.67 -1.38 7.89
CA SER A 62 4.85 -2.38 6.85
C SER A 62 5.71 -1.86 5.69
N ILE A 63 5.42 -0.63 5.22
CA ILE A 63 6.21 0.03 4.18
C ILE A 63 7.66 0.25 4.64
N GLY A 64 7.87 0.67 5.88
CA GLY A 64 9.20 0.98 6.39
C GLY A 64 10.13 -0.22 6.55
N VAL A 65 9.59 -1.42 6.80
CA VAL A 65 10.41 -2.59 7.17
C VAL A 65 10.31 -3.78 6.22
N ARG A 66 9.33 -3.81 5.29
CA ARG A 66 9.08 -4.96 4.40
C ARG A 66 9.32 -4.67 2.92
N MET A 67 9.61 -3.42 2.58
CA MET A 67 9.62 -2.96 1.20
C MET A 67 10.99 -2.36 0.84
N ASN A 68 11.52 -2.78 -0.30
CA ASN A 68 12.65 -2.14 -0.97
C ASN A 68 12.12 -1.25 -2.12
N PRO A 69 12.25 0.09 -2.04
CA PRO A 69 11.72 0.99 -3.06
C PRO A 69 12.19 0.72 -4.49
N GLN A 70 13.38 0.14 -4.66
CA GLN A 70 13.94 -0.15 -5.99
C GLN A 70 13.21 -1.30 -6.70
N THR A 71 12.75 -2.31 -5.97
CA THR A 71 12.20 -3.54 -6.55
C THR A 71 10.71 -3.71 -6.30
N ASP A 72 10.22 -3.17 -5.17
CA ASP A 72 8.90 -3.46 -4.63
C ASP A 72 7.93 -2.30 -4.88
N THR A 73 8.25 -1.48 -5.89
CA THR A 73 7.36 -0.45 -6.43
C THR A 73 6.97 -0.73 -7.86
N VAL A 74 5.77 -0.31 -8.22
CA VAL A 74 5.27 -0.33 -9.59
C VAL A 74 4.83 1.08 -9.95
N ASN A 75 5.58 1.73 -10.83
CA ASN A 75 5.23 3.04 -11.34
C ASN A 75 4.54 2.89 -12.70
N ILE A 76 3.38 3.53 -12.84
CA ILE A 76 2.63 3.58 -14.09
C ILE A 76 2.48 5.04 -14.47
N ASP A 77 3.07 5.41 -15.60
CA ASP A 77 3.02 6.77 -16.08
C ASP A 77 1.80 7.03 -16.96
N ARG A 78 1.37 8.29 -17.03
CA ARG A 78 0.39 8.81 -18.00
C ARG A 78 -0.94 8.05 -18.01
N THR A 79 -1.55 7.92 -16.85
CA THR A 79 -2.91 7.39 -16.63
C THR A 79 -3.93 8.50 -16.45
N LEU A 80 -5.21 8.20 -16.70
CA LEU A 80 -6.31 9.11 -16.36
C LEU A 80 -6.50 9.19 -14.85
N GLY A 81 -6.59 10.41 -14.34
CA GLY A 81 -6.93 10.71 -12.95
C GLY A 81 -8.32 11.31 -12.82
N LEU A 82 -8.76 11.49 -11.57
CA LEU A 82 -10.03 12.17 -11.31
C LEU A 82 -9.93 13.68 -11.61
N PRO A 83 -11.00 14.30 -12.14
CA PRO A 83 -11.08 15.75 -12.32
C PRO A 83 -10.79 16.59 -11.06
N TYR A 84 -11.07 16.04 -9.88
CA TYR A 84 -10.90 16.73 -8.61
C TYR A 84 -9.50 16.57 -8.00
N ASP A 85 -8.63 15.73 -8.56
CA ASP A 85 -7.24 15.60 -8.09
C ASP A 85 -6.39 16.76 -8.61
N LEU A 86 -6.38 17.87 -7.87
CA LEU A 86 -5.63 19.08 -8.22
C LEU A 86 -4.11 18.90 -8.29
N SER A 87 -3.57 17.78 -7.79
CA SER A 87 -2.14 17.50 -7.91
C SER A 87 -1.73 16.97 -9.29
N LEU A 88 -2.70 16.61 -10.14
CA LEU A 88 -2.46 16.19 -11.52
C LEU A 88 -2.70 17.35 -12.49
N PRO A 89 -1.87 17.53 -13.53
CA PRO A 89 -2.12 18.52 -14.56
C PRO A 89 -3.41 18.20 -15.33
N ASP A 90 -4.06 19.26 -15.82
CA ASP A 90 -5.19 19.12 -16.74
C ASP A 90 -4.73 18.44 -18.04
N LEU A 91 -5.57 17.57 -18.58
CA LEU A 91 -5.33 16.94 -19.87
C LEU A 91 -5.56 17.98 -20.98
N PRO A 92 -4.53 18.32 -21.80
CA PRO A 92 -4.69 19.31 -22.86
C PRO A 92 -5.79 18.92 -23.84
N GLY A 93 -6.74 19.83 -24.08
CA GLY A 93 -7.83 19.63 -25.02
C GLY A 93 -9.03 18.81 -24.51
N ALA A 94 -9.00 18.33 -23.26
CA ALA A 94 -10.13 17.60 -22.66
C ALA A 94 -10.43 17.93 -21.17
N PRO A 95 -10.64 19.21 -20.78
CA PRO A 95 -11.15 19.52 -19.44
C PRO A 95 -12.51 18.85 -19.18
N PRO A 96 -12.80 18.36 -17.95
CA PRO A 96 -12.03 18.52 -16.73
C PRO A 96 -11.12 17.30 -16.44
N LEU A 97 -10.79 16.47 -17.44
CA LEU A 97 -9.97 15.30 -17.24
C LEU A 97 -8.54 15.70 -16.87
N ARG A 98 -7.91 14.89 -16.02
CA ARG A 98 -6.52 15.07 -15.59
C ARG A 98 -5.70 13.85 -15.94
N VAL A 99 -4.39 14.04 -16.12
CA VAL A 99 -3.46 12.97 -16.48
C VAL A 99 -2.30 12.93 -15.50
N GLY A 100 -1.91 11.73 -15.06
CA GLY A 100 -0.95 11.57 -13.99
C GLY A 100 -0.34 10.18 -13.88
N GLY A 101 0.50 9.98 -12.89
CA GLY A 101 1.05 8.66 -12.55
C GLY A 101 0.19 7.93 -11.51
N LYS A 102 0.36 6.61 -11.48
CA LYS A 102 -0.13 5.71 -10.43
C LYS A 102 1.03 4.94 -9.82
N LEU A 103 0.94 4.61 -8.53
CA LEU A 103 1.99 3.93 -7.78
C LEU A 103 1.45 2.69 -7.06
N GLY A 104 2.06 1.54 -7.31
CA GLY A 104 1.90 0.33 -6.52
C GLY A 104 3.05 0.18 -5.54
N ILE A 105 2.74 -0.23 -4.31
CA ILE A 105 3.70 -0.51 -3.24
C ILE A 105 3.44 -1.92 -2.73
N ASP A 106 4.42 -2.81 -2.87
CA ASP A 106 4.41 -4.10 -2.20
C ASP A 106 5.09 -3.96 -0.83
N ALA A 107 4.28 -4.01 0.22
CA ALA A 107 4.73 -4.01 1.62
C ALA A 107 4.32 -5.32 2.32
N THR A 108 4.22 -6.42 1.58
CA THR A 108 3.91 -7.75 2.11
C THR A 108 5.17 -8.44 2.64
N LYS A 109 5.03 -9.55 3.38
CA LYS A 109 6.18 -10.42 3.65
C LYS A 109 6.43 -11.30 2.42
N ALA A 110 7.58 -11.95 2.38
CA ALA A 110 7.87 -12.94 1.34
C ALA A 110 6.74 -13.99 1.19
N PRO A 111 6.55 -14.56 -0.02
CA PRO A 111 5.49 -15.54 -0.29
C PRO A 111 5.57 -16.80 0.59
N LEU A 112 4.44 -17.50 0.74
CA LEU A 112 4.35 -18.73 1.54
C LEU A 112 5.28 -19.85 1.08
N LEU A 113 5.66 -19.88 -0.21
CA LEU A 113 6.68 -20.80 -0.70
C LEU A 113 8.07 -20.55 -0.10
N LYS A 114 8.37 -19.33 0.34
CA LYS A 114 9.64 -18.93 0.96
C LYS A 114 9.50 -18.73 2.48
N LYS A 115 9.07 -19.79 3.18
CA LYS A 115 8.77 -19.77 4.62
C LYS A 115 9.88 -19.17 5.49
N GLU A 116 11.13 -19.56 5.24
CA GLU A 116 12.28 -19.07 6.01
C GLU A 116 12.51 -17.57 5.84
N LEU A 117 12.32 -17.05 4.61
CA LEU A 117 12.43 -15.62 4.34
C LEU A 117 11.25 -14.86 4.94
N ARG A 118 10.03 -15.41 4.84
CA ARG A 118 8.81 -14.83 5.40
C ARG A 118 8.90 -14.66 6.93
N ALA A 119 9.47 -15.65 7.62
CA ALA A 119 9.67 -15.60 9.07
C ALA A 119 10.56 -14.43 9.53
N LYS A 120 11.48 -13.94 8.69
CA LYS A 120 12.34 -12.79 9.03
C LYS A 120 11.60 -11.47 9.13
N PHE A 121 10.38 -11.38 8.58
CA PHE A 121 9.55 -10.18 8.61
C PHE A 121 8.50 -10.19 9.73
N GLU A 122 8.62 -11.13 10.68
CA GLU A 122 7.80 -11.13 11.88
C GLU A 122 8.06 -9.87 12.70
N ARG A 123 6.99 -9.27 13.21
CA ARG A 123 7.07 -7.99 13.91
C ARG A 123 7.79 -8.18 15.24
N VAL A 124 8.84 -7.40 15.46
CA VAL A 124 9.60 -7.39 16.71
C VAL A 124 9.24 -6.14 17.49
N ASN A 125 8.78 -6.32 18.73
CA ASN A 125 8.50 -5.21 19.63
C ASN A 125 9.62 -5.03 20.66
N PRO A 126 9.85 -3.81 21.17
CA PRO A 126 10.81 -3.57 22.25
C PRO A 126 10.50 -4.38 23.50
N LYS A 127 11.54 -4.65 24.31
CA LYS A 127 11.39 -5.33 25.59
C LYS A 127 10.44 -4.52 26.50
N GLY A 128 9.39 -5.17 27.01
CA GLY A 128 8.39 -4.51 27.87
C GLY A 128 7.22 -3.86 27.12
N TRP A 129 7.15 -4.00 25.79
CA TRP A 129 6.02 -3.51 25.00
C TRP A 129 4.69 -4.05 25.52
N GLY A 130 3.73 -3.14 25.74
CA GLY A 130 2.40 -3.47 26.29
C GLY A 130 2.38 -3.90 27.76
N LYS A 131 3.53 -3.87 28.46
CA LYS A 131 3.65 -4.22 29.88
C LYS A 131 4.16 -3.06 30.74
N VAL A 132 4.94 -2.17 30.14
CA VAL A 132 5.60 -1.04 30.80
C VAL A 132 5.10 0.23 30.11
N TYR A 133 4.51 1.13 30.87
CA TYR A 133 3.93 2.38 30.37
C TYR A 133 4.65 3.58 30.95
N LEU A 134 4.69 4.70 30.22
CA LEU A 134 5.36 5.92 30.68
C LEU A 134 4.81 6.40 32.05
N LYS A 135 3.49 6.28 32.24
CA LYS A 135 2.78 6.60 33.50
C LYS A 135 3.26 5.79 34.72
N ASP A 136 3.99 4.70 34.51
CA ASP A 136 4.54 3.90 35.61
C ASP A 136 5.81 4.55 36.20
N PHE A 137 6.34 5.62 35.56
CA PHE A 137 7.59 6.30 35.93
C PHE A 137 7.45 7.82 36.13
N ILE A 138 6.28 8.40 35.88
CA ILE A 138 6.02 9.84 36.05
C ILE A 138 4.81 10.11 36.93
#